data_AF-A0A1Q2SP17-F1
#
_entry.id   AF-A0A1Q2SP17-F1
#
_cell.length_a   1.000
_cell.length_b   1.000
_cell.length_c   1.000
_cell.angle_alpha   90.00
_cell.angle_beta   90.00
_cell.angle_gamma   90.00
#
_symmetry.space_group_name_H-M   'P 1'
#
loop_
_entity.id
_entity.type
_entity.pdbx_description
1 polymer ?
#
loop_
_entity_poly.entity_id
_entity_poly.type
_entity_poly.pdbx_seq_one_letter_code
_entity_poly.pdbx_strand_id
1 'polypeptide(L)'
;MPISNTILRNSVANENLYWIIVFTLALTLSACQSNKNHGLIGVWESEVNKQPRGNEILSIKKEIRFSDNTYQYSWYKKLAMKEGSIIYDWSEVARETGWDSITEGYMQWTANLYGAAKYNKEAGGWSSIKMSPSTNNHSIFFSLNGNKLILKEDLNLDGDFDDVIDGEAEITLYLKK
;
A
#
# COMPACT_ATOMS: atom_id res chain seq x y z
N MET A 1 42.24 -57.10 -55.59
CA MET A 1 42.07 -55.64 -55.80
C MET A 1 40.59 -55.28 -55.67
N PRO A 2 40.25 -54.03 -55.26
CA PRO A 2 39.27 -53.75 -54.16
C PRO A 2 37.78 -53.65 -54.59
N ILE A 3 36.79 -53.10 -53.85
CA ILE A 3 36.77 -52.05 -52.79
C ILE A 3 35.77 -52.35 -51.64
N SER A 4 36.07 -51.78 -50.47
CA SER A 4 35.20 -51.51 -49.30
C SER A 4 33.84 -50.87 -49.63
N ASN A 5 32.79 -51.09 -48.80
CA ASN A 5 32.27 -50.00 -47.93
C ASN A 5 31.19 -50.37 -46.90
N THR A 6 31.51 -49.98 -45.67
CA THR A 6 30.63 -49.59 -44.56
C THR A 6 29.53 -48.62 -44.98
N ILE A 7 28.37 -48.70 -44.32
CA ILE A 7 27.53 -47.60 -43.74
C ILE A 7 26.05 -48.06 -43.75
N LEU A 8 25.46 -48.16 -42.56
CA LEU A 8 24.08 -47.78 -42.20
C LEU A 8 23.73 -48.32 -40.78
N ARG A 9 24.34 -47.73 -39.77
CA ARG A 9 23.71 -47.59 -38.44
C ARG A 9 23.29 -46.13 -38.30
N ASN A 10 22.00 -45.90 -37.97
CA ASN A 10 21.37 -44.70 -37.40
C ASN A 10 20.01 -44.41 -38.07
N SER A 11 18.94 -45.10 -37.67
CA SER A 11 17.55 -44.71 -38.06
C SER A 11 16.43 -45.26 -37.16
N VAL A 12 16.66 -45.56 -35.87
CA VAL A 12 15.59 -46.06 -34.97
C VAL A 12 15.60 -45.51 -33.54
N ALA A 13 16.59 -44.67 -33.19
CA ALA A 13 16.74 -44.15 -31.81
C ALA A 13 16.15 -42.75 -31.59
N ASN A 14 15.61 -42.09 -32.62
CA ASN A 14 15.38 -40.64 -32.60
C ASN A 14 13.92 -40.18 -32.44
N GLU A 15 12.93 -41.08 -32.60
CA GLU A 15 11.51 -40.69 -32.56
C GLU A 15 10.87 -40.77 -31.17
N ASN A 16 11.36 -41.67 -30.30
CA ASN A 16 10.83 -41.83 -28.94
C ASN A 16 11.31 -40.73 -27.96
N LEU A 17 12.40 -40.01 -28.28
CA LEU A 17 12.91 -38.94 -27.44
C LEU A 17 12.10 -37.64 -27.60
N TYR A 18 11.56 -37.39 -28.80
CA TYR A 18 10.83 -36.17 -29.13
C TYR A 18 9.51 -36.04 -28.36
N TRP A 19 8.75 -37.14 -28.23
CA TRP A 19 7.47 -37.14 -27.54
C TRP A 19 7.59 -36.94 -26.01
N ILE A 20 8.67 -37.42 -25.39
CA ILE A 20 8.90 -37.26 -23.95
C ILE A 20 9.19 -35.79 -23.59
N ILE A 21 9.96 -35.08 -24.43
CA ILE A 21 10.29 -33.66 -24.23
C ILE A 21 9.04 -32.79 -24.36
N VAL A 22 8.17 -33.05 -25.35
CA VAL A 22 6.93 -32.27 -25.54
C VAL A 22 5.97 -32.46 -24.37
N PHE A 23 5.85 -33.68 -23.82
CA PHE A 23 4.96 -33.94 -22.67
C PHE A 23 5.46 -33.34 -21.35
N THR A 24 6.78 -33.25 -21.12
CA THR A 24 7.32 -32.59 -19.92
C THR A 24 7.21 -31.07 -19.99
N LEU A 25 7.28 -30.45 -21.19
CA LEU A 25 7.16 -29.00 -21.35
C LEU A 25 5.74 -28.46 -21.09
N ALA A 26 4.71 -29.27 -21.35
CA ALA A 26 3.32 -28.93 -21.08
C ALA A 26 2.98 -28.95 -19.58
N LEU A 27 3.59 -29.86 -18.80
CA LEU A 27 3.33 -30.00 -17.36
C LEU A 27 4.06 -28.95 -16.50
N THR A 28 5.07 -28.26 -17.04
CA THR A 28 5.76 -27.16 -16.33
C THR A 28 5.06 -25.80 -16.41
N LEU A 29 4.06 -25.61 -17.28
CA LEU A 29 3.38 -24.32 -17.44
C LEU A 29 2.22 -24.08 -16.47
N SER A 30 1.64 -25.13 -15.87
CA SER A 30 0.55 -25.01 -14.88
C SER A 30 1.00 -24.66 -13.45
N ALA A 31 2.31 -24.53 -13.20
CA ALA A 31 2.85 -24.12 -11.90
C ALA A 31 2.96 -22.58 -11.73
N CYS A 32 2.64 -21.79 -12.77
CA CYS A 32 2.76 -20.33 -12.77
C CYS A 32 1.42 -19.59 -12.58
N GLN A 33 0.46 -20.19 -11.89
CA GLN A 33 -0.56 -19.44 -11.15
C GLN A 33 -0.16 -19.35 -9.67
N SER A 34 0.95 -18.64 -9.40
CA SER A 34 1.15 -18.08 -8.08
C SER A 34 0.04 -17.05 -7.84
N ASN A 35 -0.86 -17.33 -6.88
CA ASN A 35 -1.81 -16.35 -6.34
C ASN A 35 -1.01 -15.19 -5.74
N LYS A 36 -0.71 -14.17 -6.55
CA LYS A 36 0.12 -13.03 -6.16
C LYS A 36 -0.68 -11.95 -5.44
N ASN A 37 -1.35 -12.34 -4.36
CA ASN A 37 -1.61 -11.42 -3.25
C ASN A 37 -0.27 -11.20 -2.53
N HIS A 38 0.65 -10.48 -3.15
CA HIS A 38 1.77 -9.86 -2.43
C HIS A 38 1.26 -8.53 -1.91
N GLY A 39 1.25 -8.36 -0.59
CA GLY A 39 0.91 -7.09 0.01
C GLY A 39 1.92 -6.00 -0.35
N LEU A 40 1.56 -4.74 -0.14
CA LEU A 40 2.49 -3.64 -0.36
C LEU A 40 3.49 -3.59 0.81
N ILE A 41 4.69 -3.11 0.52
CA ILE A 41 5.72 -2.88 1.54
C ILE A 41 6.32 -1.51 1.28
N GLY A 42 6.25 -0.65 2.30
CA GLY A 42 6.81 0.69 2.22
C GLY A 42 6.08 1.68 3.11
N VAL A 43 6.57 2.91 3.11
CA VAL A 43 5.97 4.03 3.82
C VAL A 43 5.80 5.16 2.82
N TRP A 44 4.59 5.69 2.67
CA TRP A 44 4.31 6.86 1.85
C TRP A 44 3.77 7.97 2.73
N GLU A 45 4.24 9.20 2.54
CA GLU A 45 3.76 10.36 3.27
C GLU A 45 3.40 11.54 2.36
N SER A 46 2.52 12.41 2.86
CA SER A 46 2.25 13.72 2.27
C SER A 46 2.03 14.74 3.37
N GLU A 47 2.55 15.95 3.15
CA GLU A 47 2.38 17.08 4.07
C GLU A 47 1.47 18.14 3.43
N VAL A 48 0.48 18.60 4.20
CA VAL A 48 -0.46 19.65 3.82
C VAL A 48 -0.46 20.72 4.91
N ASN A 49 -0.03 21.92 4.55
CA ASN A 49 -0.06 23.08 5.45
C ASN A 49 -1.47 23.71 5.45
N LYS A 50 -2.36 23.21 6.32
CA LYS A 50 -3.75 23.67 6.43
C LYS A 50 -3.89 24.88 7.38
N GLN A 51 -3.71 26.06 6.77
CA GLN A 51 -4.13 27.40 7.22
C GLN A 51 -3.37 28.05 8.40
N PRO A 52 -3.09 29.37 8.32
CA PRO A 52 -2.65 30.15 9.47
C PRO A 52 -3.84 30.54 10.37
N ARG A 53 -3.76 30.21 11.67
CA ARG A 53 -4.70 30.70 12.71
C ARG A 53 -4.06 31.87 13.46
N GLY A 54 -4.30 33.09 12.97
CA GLY A 54 -3.66 34.29 13.53
C GLY A 54 -2.13 34.24 13.34
N ASN A 55 -1.38 34.05 14.41
CA ASN A 55 0.08 33.88 14.38
C ASN A 55 0.54 32.41 14.38
N GLU A 56 -0.37 31.45 14.49
CA GLU A 56 -0.08 30.01 14.44
C GLU A 56 -0.21 29.47 13.01
N ILE A 57 0.54 28.41 12.69
CA ILE A 57 0.46 27.59 11.48
C ILE A 57 0.19 26.15 11.92
N LEU A 58 -0.88 25.56 11.42
CA LEU A 58 -1.18 24.14 11.58
C LEU A 58 -0.71 23.38 10.34
N SER A 59 0.30 22.53 10.52
CA SER A 59 0.76 21.59 9.49
C SER A 59 0.16 20.21 9.77
N ILE A 60 -0.29 19.52 8.73
CA ILE A 60 -0.84 18.17 8.79
C ILE A 60 0.03 17.27 7.93
N LYS A 61 0.37 16.09 8.42
CA LYS A 61 1.08 15.07 7.65
C LYS A 61 0.30 13.76 7.69
N LYS A 62 0.05 13.17 6.53
CA LYS A 62 -0.51 11.84 6.34
C LYS A 62 0.66 10.87 6.13
N GLU A 63 0.71 9.74 6.85
CA GLU A 63 1.68 8.66 6.61
C GLU A 63 0.91 7.34 6.52
N ILE A 64 1.06 6.62 5.41
CA ILE A 64 0.60 5.24 5.29
C ILE A 64 1.79 4.30 5.24
N ARG A 65 1.71 3.22 6.02
CA ARG A 65 2.71 2.17 6.11
C ARG A 65 2.04 0.86 5.76
N PHE A 66 2.49 0.23 4.69
CA PHE A 66 2.13 -1.14 4.35
C PHE A 66 3.21 -2.10 4.82
N SER A 67 2.80 -3.25 5.32
CA SER A 67 3.66 -4.29 5.90
C SER A 67 3.08 -5.66 5.55
N ASP A 68 3.35 -6.06 4.31
CA ASP A 68 2.68 -7.18 3.64
C ASP A 68 1.18 -6.93 3.59
N ASN A 69 0.34 -7.83 4.13
CA ASN A 69 -1.12 -7.73 4.11
C ASN A 69 -1.72 -6.90 5.26
N THR A 70 -0.93 -6.00 5.86
CA THR A 70 -1.39 -5.06 6.88
C THR A 70 -1.02 -3.63 6.56
N TYR A 71 -1.91 -2.70 6.91
CA TYR A 71 -1.64 -1.27 6.83
C TYR A 71 -1.84 -0.57 8.18
N GLN A 72 -1.04 0.47 8.38
CA GLN A 72 -1.29 1.52 9.35
C GLN A 72 -1.38 2.85 8.60
N TYR A 73 -2.49 3.55 8.74
CA TYR A 73 -2.67 4.90 8.24
C TYR A 73 -2.73 5.88 9.43
N SER A 74 -1.84 6.86 9.41
CA SER A 74 -1.58 7.74 10.55
C SER A 74 -1.63 9.20 10.11
N TRP A 75 -2.34 10.01 10.89
CA TRP A 75 -2.41 11.46 10.71
C TRP A 75 -1.62 12.13 11.82
N TYR A 76 -0.74 13.06 11.45
CA TYR A 76 0.09 13.83 12.36
C TYR A 76 -0.26 15.31 12.26
N LYS A 77 -0.17 16.03 13.37
CA LYS A 77 -0.28 17.49 13.41
C LYS A 77 0.96 18.09 14.04
N LYS A 78 1.33 19.27 13.54
CA LYS A 78 2.36 20.16 14.08
C LYS A 78 1.79 21.57 14.17
N LEU A 79 2.04 22.24 15.29
CA LEU A 79 1.64 23.62 15.54
C LEU A 79 2.90 24.45 15.77
N ALA A 80 3.10 25.46 14.93
CA ALA A 80 4.22 26.39 15.03
C ALA A 80 3.75 27.84 14.93
N MET A 81 4.47 28.76 15.54
CA MET A 81 4.33 30.19 15.28
C MET A 81 4.85 30.52 13.88
N LYS A 82 4.29 31.56 13.24
CA LYS A 82 4.76 32.09 11.94
C LYS A 82 6.25 32.47 11.92
N GLU A 83 6.79 32.84 13.08
CA GLU A 83 8.21 33.17 13.27
C GLU A 83 9.14 31.94 13.39
N GLY A 84 8.59 30.72 13.38
CA GLY A 84 9.31 29.46 13.40
C GLY A 84 9.31 28.69 14.73
N SER A 85 8.91 29.33 15.84
CA SER A 85 8.83 28.70 17.17
C SER A 85 7.85 27.52 17.16
N ILE A 86 8.32 26.30 17.43
CA ILE A 86 7.45 25.12 17.51
C ILE A 86 6.71 25.14 18.84
N ILE A 87 5.38 25.21 18.79
CA ILE A 87 4.51 25.06 19.97
C ILE A 87 4.34 23.56 20.27
N TYR A 88 4.15 22.77 19.21
CA TYR A 88 3.98 21.32 19.28
C TYR A 88 4.51 20.68 17.99
N ASP A 89 5.47 19.75 18.11
CA ASP A 89 6.05 19.08 16.94
C ASP A 89 5.23 17.87 16.48
N TRP A 90 5.56 17.35 15.29
CA TRP A 90 4.89 16.24 14.62
C TRP A 90 4.55 15.08 15.55
N SER A 91 3.27 14.97 15.90
CA SER A 91 2.76 13.86 16.68
C SER A 91 1.47 13.34 16.09
N GLU A 92 1.24 12.04 16.25
CA GLU A 92 0.07 11.35 15.74
C GLU A 92 -1.18 11.84 16.48
N VAL A 93 -2.23 12.17 15.73
CA VAL A 93 -3.51 12.65 16.23
C VAL A 93 -4.70 11.81 15.79
N ALA A 94 -4.52 10.95 14.80
CA ALA A 94 -5.45 9.88 14.48
C ALA A 94 -4.67 8.69 13.91
N ARG A 95 -5.23 7.50 14.06
CA ARG A 95 -4.72 6.27 13.44
C ARG A 95 -5.87 5.37 13.05
N GLU A 96 -5.68 4.72 11.91
CA GLU A 96 -6.42 3.55 11.47
C GLU A 96 -5.42 2.40 11.24
N THR A 97 -5.83 1.18 11.56
CA THR A 97 -5.08 -0.04 11.22
C THR A 97 -6.02 -1.12 10.72
N GLY A 98 -5.57 -1.85 9.69
CA GLY A 98 -6.37 -2.90 9.09
C GLY A 98 -5.54 -3.93 8.33
N TRP A 99 -6.25 -4.87 7.71
CA TRP A 99 -5.67 -5.77 6.71
C TRP A 99 -6.05 -5.30 5.32
N ASP A 100 -5.10 -5.40 4.41
CA ASP A 100 -5.30 -5.20 2.98
C ASP A 100 -5.37 -6.54 2.23
N SER A 101 -6.28 -6.59 1.25
CA SER A 101 -6.26 -7.60 0.19
C SER A 101 -6.02 -6.87 -1.12
N ILE A 102 -4.82 -7.04 -1.69
CA ILE A 102 -4.35 -6.31 -2.87
C ILE A 102 -4.51 -7.15 -4.12
N THR A 103 -5.19 -6.58 -5.11
CA THR A 103 -5.14 -7.02 -6.52
C THR A 103 -4.68 -5.84 -7.40
N GLU A 104 -4.52 -6.06 -8.70
CA GLU A 104 -3.98 -5.02 -9.60
C GLU A 104 -4.92 -3.80 -9.67
N GLY A 105 -4.46 -2.66 -9.14
CA GLY A 105 -5.20 -1.38 -9.13
C GLY A 105 -6.32 -1.27 -8.08
N TYR A 106 -6.54 -2.31 -7.27
CA TYR A 106 -7.64 -2.39 -6.31
C TYR A 106 -7.18 -2.95 -4.98
N MET A 107 -7.60 -2.32 -3.89
CA MET A 107 -7.32 -2.77 -2.54
C MET A 107 -8.58 -2.78 -1.69
N GLN A 108 -8.89 -3.91 -1.09
CA GLN A 108 -9.91 -3.98 -0.05
C GLN A 108 -9.25 -3.65 1.30
N TRP A 109 -9.76 -2.64 2.01
CA TRP A 109 -9.33 -2.32 3.37
C TRP A 109 -10.35 -2.87 4.37
N THR A 110 -9.83 -3.54 5.39
CA THR A 110 -10.60 -3.97 6.56
C THR A 110 -10.08 -3.24 7.78
N ALA A 111 -10.62 -2.05 8.04
CA ALA A 111 -10.28 -1.27 9.22
C ALA A 111 -10.80 -2.01 10.45
N ASN A 112 -9.89 -2.35 11.36
CA ASN A 112 -10.19 -3.08 12.61
C ASN A 112 -10.17 -2.16 13.84
N LEU A 113 -9.55 -0.99 13.72
CA LEU A 113 -9.33 -0.06 14.80
C LEU A 113 -9.24 1.37 14.25
N TYR A 114 -10.08 2.27 14.76
CA TYR A 114 -9.94 3.71 14.60
C TYR A 114 -9.70 4.38 15.96
N GLY A 115 -8.89 5.43 15.99
CA GLY A 115 -8.65 6.22 17.20
C GLY A 115 -8.25 7.65 16.87
N ALA A 116 -8.83 8.62 17.58
CA ALA A 116 -8.55 10.04 17.43
C ALA A 116 -8.15 10.69 18.77
N ALA A 117 -7.17 11.59 18.71
CA ALA A 117 -6.72 12.42 19.81
C ALA A 117 -7.43 13.78 19.82
N LYS A 118 -7.65 14.34 21.02
CA LYS A 118 -8.20 15.68 21.20
C LYS A 118 -7.09 16.64 21.64
N TYR A 119 -7.07 17.85 21.07
CA TYR A 119 -6.11 18.88 21.47
C TYR A 119 -6.50 19.47 22.83
N ASN A 120 -5.56 19.45 23.76
CA ASN A 120 -5.67 20.10 25.05
C ASN A 120 -4.82 21.39 25.02
N LYS A 121 -5.48 22.54 25.06
CA LYS A 121 -4.83 23.86 25.08
C LYS A 121 -4.02 24.12 26.35
N GLU A 122 -4.47 23.62 27.50
CA GLU A 122 -3.83 23.85 28.80
C GLU A 122 -2.53 23.04 28.93
N ALA A 123 -2.54 21.81 28.39
CA ALA A 123 -1.37 20.93 28.35
C ALA A 123 -0.45 21.18 27.15
N GLY A 124 -0.83 22.05 26.20
CA GLY A 124 -0.05 22.34 24.99
C GLY A 124 0.13 21.13 24.05
N GLY A 125 -0.80 20.17 24.04
CA GLY A 125 -0.60 18.90 23.32
C GLY A 125 -1.86 18.09 23.09
N TRP A 126 -1.74 17.00 22.34
CA TRP A 126 -2.86 16.11 22.02
C TRP A 126 -2.94 14.95 23.03
N SER A 127 -4.16 14.48 23.31
CA SER A 127 -4.36 13.29 24.15
C SER A 127 -3.72 12.04 23.55
N SER A 128 -3.48 11.01 24.36
CA SER A 128 -3.17 9.69 23.82
C SER A 128 -4.28 9.22 22.86
N ILE A 129 -3.89 8.63 21.74
CA ILE A 129 -4.82 7.96 20.84
C ILE A 129 -5.32 6.70 21.54
N LYS A 130 -6.64 6.59 21.69
CA LYS A 130 -7.30 5.36 22.13
C LYS A 130 -7.98 4.72 20.93
N MET A 131 -7.41 3.62 20.46
CA MET A 131 -8.03 2.79 19.44
C MET A 131 -9.29 2.14 20.02
N SER A 132 -10.39 2.19 19.28
CA SER A 132 -11.62 1.43 19.56
C SER A 132 -11.83 0.41 18.44
N PRO A 133 -12.29 -0.82 18.73
CA PRO A 133 -12.70 -1.75 17.70
C PRO A 133 -13.84 -1.18 16.85
N SER A 134 -13.57 -1.02 15.57
CA SER A 134 -14.56 -0.83 14.51
C SER A 134 -14.33 -1.92 13.47
N THR A 135 -15.38 -2.34 12.77
CA THR A 135 -15.27 -3.29 11.64
C THR A 135 -15.86 -2.64 10.42
N ASN A 136 -15.00 -1.91 9.71
CA ASN A 136 -15.35 -1.13 8.52
C ASN A 136 -14.68 -1.80 7.32
N ASN A 137 -15.48 -2.17 6.31
CA ASN A 137 -15.04 -2.94 5.14
C ASN A 137 -15.25 -2.08 3.89
N HIS A 138 -14.22 -1.36 3.45
CA HIS A 138 -14.30 -0.44 2.32
C HIS A 138 -13.34 -0.85 1.20
N SER A 139 -13.58 -0.30 0.01
CA SER A 139 -12.79 -0.56 -1.19
C SER A 139 -12.08 0.71 -1.63
N ILE A 140 -10.77 0.64 -1.84
CA ILE A 140 -9.96 1.77 -2.28
C ILE A 140 -9.22 1.38 -3.55
N PHE A 141 -9.44 2.18 -4.59
CA PHE A 141 -8.62 2.12 -5.78
C PHE A 141 -7.27 2.75 -5.48
N PHE A 142 -6.20 2.10 -5.90
CA PHE A 142 -4.86 2.64 -5.75
C PHE A 142 -4.09 2.59 -7.06
N SER A 143 -3.15 3.51 -7.22
CA SER A 143 -2.16 3.42 -8.29
C SER A 143 -0.77 3.77 -7.78
N LEU A 144 0.22 3.04 -8.28
CA LEU A 144 1.63 3.28 -8.01
C LEU A 144 2.30 3.81 -9.27
N ASN A 145 2.98 4.95 -9.16
CA ASN A 145 3.75 5.55 -10.24
C ASN A 145 5.11 6.01 -9.71
N GLY A 146 6.12 5.14 -9.85
CA GLY A 146 7.45 5.35 -9.29
C GLY A 146 7.36 5.45 -7.76
N ASN A 147 7.69 6.63 -7.23
CA ASN A 147 7.59 6.91 -5.79
C ASN A 147 6.19 7.41 -5.36
N LYS A 148 5.22 7.57 -6.26
CA LYS A 148 3.88 8.07 -5.91
C LYS A 148 2.93 6.91 -5.62
N LEU A 149 2.15 7.05 -4.56
CA LEU A 149 0.95 6.27 -4.28
C LEU A 149 -0.24 7.23 -4.36
N ILE A 150 -1.21 6.92 -5.20
CA ILE A 150 -2.50 7.62 -5.24
C ILE A 150 -3.53 6.67 -4.65
N LEU A 151 -4.26 7.12 -3.64
CA LEU A 151 -5.41 6.43 -3.04
C LEU A 151 -6.68 7.17 -3.43
N LYS A 152 -7.73 6.43 -3.79
CA LYS A 152 -9.03 6.95 -4.18
C LYS A 152 -10.12 6.03 -3.65
N GLU A 153 -11.07 6.61 -2.93
CA GLU A 153 -12.21 5.85 -2.38
C GLU A 153 -13.15 5.35 -3.48
N ASP A 154 -13.97 4.35 -3.16
CA ASP A 154 -15.09 4.01 -4.01
C ASP A 154 -16.22 5.05 -3.95
N LEU A 155 -17.16 4.95 -4.90
CA LEU A 155 -18.16 5.99 -5.16
C LEU A 155 -19.28 6.09 -4.11
N ASN A 156 -19.31 5.21 -3.10
CA ASN A 156 -20.37 5.22 -2.09
C ASN A 156 -20.16 6.27 -0.99
N LEU A 157 -18.91 6.76 -0.79
CA LEU A 157 -18.57 7.82 0.17
C LEU A 157 -19.15 7.56 1.58
N ASP A 158 -18.93 6.34 2.08
CA ASP A 158 -19.32 5.89 3.43
C ASP A 158 -18.11 5.47 4.29
N GLY A 159 -16.89 5.81 3.83
CA GLY A 159 -15.61 5.32 4.35
C GLY A 159 -14.75 6.40 5.01
N ASP A 160 -13.96 5.97 6.00
CA ASP A 160 -13.34 6.82 7.03
C ASP A 160 -12.33 7.91 6.56
N PHE A 161 -12.08 8.12 5.26
CA PHE A 161 -11.28 9.28 4.83
C PHE A 161 -12.07 10.59 4.90
N ASP A 162 -13.37 10.63 4.60
CA ASP A 162 -14.12 11.88 4.54
C ASP A 162 -14.41 12.48 5.93
N ASP A 163 -14.74 11.63 6.91
CA ASP A 163 -14.91 11.93 8.34
C ASP A 163 -13.62 12.44 9.01
N VAL A 164 -12.45 12.17 8.40
CA VAL A 164 -11.13 12.59 8.92
C VAL A 164 -10.47 13.69 8.07
N ILE A 165 -10.89 13.88 6.81
CA ILE A 165 -10.15 14.66 5.80
C ILE A 165 -11.06 15.49 4.87
N ASP A 166 -11.91 16.36 5.42
CA ASP A 166 -12.55 17.49 4.70
C ASP A 166 -13.13 17.15 3.28
N GLY A 167 -13.62 15.92 3.05
CA GLY A 167 -14.11 15.46 1.73
C GLY A 167 -13.06 15.26 0.61
N GLU A 168 -11.79 14.95 0.93
CA GLU A 168 -10.74 14.67 -0.07
C GLU A 168 -10.83 13.24 -0.66
N ALA A 169 -11.71 13.05 -1.66
CA ALA A 169 -11.94 11.77 -2.36
C ALA A 169 -10.74 11.15 -3.12
N GLU A 170 -9.60 11.85 -3.20
CA GLU A 170 -8.36 11.36 -3.80
C GLU A 170 -7.14 11.96 -3.09
N ILE A 171 -6.16 11.12 -2.73
CA ILE A 171 -4.98 11.51 -1.96
C ILE A 171 -3.73 11.00 -2.66
N THR A 172 -2.80 11.91 -2.95
CA THR A 172 -1.44 11.55 -3.39
C THR A 172 -0.47 11.55 -2.21
N LEU A 173 0.25 10.45 -2.03
CA LEU A 173 1.35 10.27 -1.08
C LEU A 173 2.64 9.91 -1.82
N TYR A 174 3.79 10.18 -1.20
CA TYR A 174 5.12 9.98 -1.78
C TYR A 174 5.95 9.05 -0.90
N LEU A 175 6.63 8.08 -1.53
CA LEU A 175 7.48 7.11 -0.84
C LEU A 175 8.53 7.85 -0.02
N LYS A 176 8.51 7.58 1.28
CA LYS A 176 9.44 8.09 2.27
C LYS A 176 10.82 7.48 2.00
N LYS A 177 11.82 8.35 1.90
CA LYS A 177 13.22 7.97 1.63
C LYS A 177 13.95 7.58 2.92
#